data_AF-A0A1X6P5G4-F1
#
_entry.id   AF-A0A1X6P5G4-F1
#
_cell.length_a   1.000
_cell.length_b   1.000
_cell.length_c   1.000
_cell.angle_alpha   90.00
_cell.angle_beta   90.00
_cell.angle_gamma   90.00
#
_symmetry.space_group_name_H-M   'P 1'
#
loop_
_entity.id
_entity.type
_entity.pdbx_description
1 polymer ?
#
loop_
_entity_poly.entity_id
_entity_poly.type
_entity_poly.pdbx_seq_one_letter_code
_entity_poly.pdbx_strand_id
1 'polypeptide(L)'
;MGGRTFRQPRLPKRSVIERLTATTAPCVAETTALLAALKANGFDDRRVAAEMGALRACMASTSAGAAGGKTQKSSVFYHLKRLYYMQRR
;
A
#
# COMPACT_ATOMS: atom_id res chain seq x y z
N MET A 1 -46.29 -0.40 -14.37
CA MET A 1 -45.71 -0.82 -13.08
C MET A 1 -44.36 -1.49 -13.32
N GLY A 2 -43.30 -0.71 -13.55
CA GLY A 2 -41.96 -1.22 -13.88
C GLY A 2 -41.11 -1.42 -12.64
N GLY A 3 -41.10 -2.63 -12.09
CA GLY A 3 -40.24 -2.99 -10.95
C GLY A 3 -38.77 -2.96 -11.35
N ARG A 4 -38.08 -1.85 -11.06
CA ARG A 4 -36.61 -1.79 -11.13
C ARG A 4 -36.11 -2.78 -10.09
N THR A 5 -35.67 -3.95 -10.54
CA THR A 5 -34.90 -4.88 -9.71
C THR A 5 -33.64 -4.15 -9.29
N PHE A 6 -33.68 -3.55 -8.10
CA PHE A 6 -32.54 -2.84 -7.51
C PHE A 6 -31.48 -3.90 -7.22
N ARG A 7 -30.66 -4.20 -8.23
CA ARG A 7 -29.50 -5.08 -8.10
C ARG A 7 -28.60 -4.39 -7.09
N GLN A 8 -28.55 -4.97 -5.88
CA GLN A 8 -27.70 -4.45 -4.82
C GLN A 8 -26.27 -4.29 -5.38
N PRO A 9 -25.63 -3.11 -5.20
CA PRO A 9 -24.25 -2.94 -5.61
C PRO A 9 -23.42 -3.99 -4.87
N ARG A 10 -22.74 -4.85 -5.63
CA ARG A 10 -21.89 -5.90 -5.06
C ARG A 10 -20.72 -5.24 -4.36
N LEU A 11 -20.74 -5.23 -3.03
CA LEU A 11 -19.63 -4.74 -2.24
C LEU A 11 -18.39 -5.61 -2.54
N PRO A 12 -17.22 -4.99 -2.76
CA PRO A 12 -15.99 -5.74 -2.98
C PRO A 12 -15.66 -6.61 -1.75
N LYS A 13 -15.13 -7.81 -2.00
CA LYS A 13 -14.73 -8.73 -0.93
C LYS A 13 -13.64 -8.10 -0.07
N ARG A 14 -13.57 -8.49 1.21
CA ARG A 14 -12.57 -8.00 2.15
C ARG A 14 -11.12 -8.11 1.63
N SER A 15 -10.81 -9.22 0.97
CA SER A 15 -9.50 -9.48 0.36
C SER A 15 -9.15 -8.58 -0.83
N VAL A 16 -10.13 -7.93 -1.46
CA VAL A 16 -9.91 -6.93 -2.52
C VAL A 16 -9.56 -5.59 -1.90
N ILE A 17 -10.29 -5.19 -0.86
CA ILE A 17 -10.02 -3.94 -0.13
C ILE A 17 -8.66 -4.01 0.55
N GLU A 18 -8.36 -5.10 1.27
CA GLU A 18 -7.05 -5.27 1.93
C GLU A 18 -5.89 -5.23 0.93
N ARG A 19 -6.06 -5.78 -0.28
CA ARG A 19 -5.08 -5.66 -1.35
C ARG A 19 -4.92 -4.23 -1.85
N LEU A 20 -6.02 -3.51 -2.06
CA LEU A 20 -6.00 -2.13 -2.57
C LEU A 20 -5.50 -1.12 -1.52
N THR A 21 -5.72 -1.41 -0.22
CA THR A 21 -5.27 -0.56 0.89
C THR A 21 -3.95 -1.03 1.49
N ALA A 22 -3.34 -2.09 0.95
CA ALA A 22 -2.04 -2.52 1.41
C ALA A 22 -1.05 -1.41 1.08
N THR A 23 -0.56 -0.72 2.11
CA THR A 23 0.60 0.15 1.98
C THR A 23 1.75 -0.73 1.52
N THR A 24 2.23 -0.49 0.30
CA THR A 24 3.47 -1.11 -0.18
C THR A 24 4.57 -0.86 0.84
N ALA A 25 5.41 -1.86 1.09
CA ALA A 25 6.49 -1.70 2.05
C ALA A 25 7.30 -0.44 1.72
N PRO A 26 7.63 0.38 2.73
CA PRO A 26 8.44 1.57 2.52
C PRO A 26 9.78 1.17 1.88
N CYS A 27 10.30 2.02 1.00
CA CYS A 27 11.60 1.86 0.32
C CYS A 27 11.69 0.77 -0.78
N VAL A 28 10.56 0.20 -1.24
CA VAL A 28 10.58 -0.81 -2.31
C VAL A 28 11.07 -0.25 -3.65
N ALA A 29 10.82 1.03 -3.95
CA ALA A 29 11.30 1.65 -5.18
C ALA A 29 12.83 1.81 -5.17
N GLU A 30 13.39 2.15 -4.02
CA GLU A 30 14.81 2.40 -3.78
C GLU A 30 15.59 1.08 -3.76
N THR A 31 15.02 0.02 -3.19
CA THR A 31 15.61 -1.33 -3.25
C THR A 31 15.62 -1.88 -4.68
N THR A 32 14.54 -1.70 -5.44
CA THR A 32 14.48 -2.15 -6.85
C THR A 32 15.44 -1.34 -7.75
N ALA A 33 15.58 -0.04 -7.52
CA ALA A 33 16.57 0.80 -8.20
C ALA A 33 18.01 0.34 -7.90
N LEU A 34 18.33 0.03 -6.64
CA LEU A 34 19.64 -0.50 -6.26
C LEU A 34 19.92 -1.84 -6.95
N LEU A 35 18.95 -2.76 -6.98
CA LEU A 35 19.10 -4.04 -7.67
C LEU A 35 19.32 -3.88 -9.18
N ALA A 36 18.62 -2.93 -9.81
CA ALA A 36 18.83 -2.62 -11.22
C ALA A 36 20.23 -2.06 -11.49
N ALA A 37 20.71 -1.17 -10.62
CA ALA A 37 22.04 -0.59 -10.72
C ALA A 37 23.15 -1.61 -10.43
N LEU A 38 22.95 -2.53 -9.49
CA LEU A 38 23.85 -3.67 -9.23
C LEU A 38 23.94 -4.59 -10.44
N LYS A 39 22.81 -4.88 -11.09
CA LYS A 39 22.75 -5.68 -12.31
C LYS A 39 23.50 -5.02 -13.48
N ALA A 40 23.41 -3.71 -13.63
CA ALA A 40 24.06 -2.97 -14.71
C ALA A 40 25.57 -2.77 -14.49
N ASN A 41 26.00 -2.65 -13.23
CA ASN A 41 27.37 -2.27 -12.88
C ASN A 41 28.20 -3.40 -12.26
N GLY A 42 27.65 -4.58 -12.04
CA GLY A 42 28.42 -5.74 -11.56
C GLY A 42 28.93 -5.61 -10.13
N PHE A 43 28.12 -5.06 -9.22
CA PHE A 43 28.48 -4.82 -7.80
C PHE A 43 29.60 -3.79 -7.56
N ASP A 44 29.88 -2.92 -8.52
CA ASP A 44 30.83 -1.83 -8.33
C ASP A 44 30.28 -0.76 -7.37
N ASP A 45 30.74 -0.79 -6.11
CA ASP A 45 30.23 0.06 -5.02
C ASP A 45 30.21 1.56 -5.35
N ARG A 46 31.19 2.04 -6.13
CA ARG A 46 31.28 3.45 -6.55
C ARG A 46 30.13 3.88 -7.44
N ARG A 47 29.61 2.97 -8.28
CA ARG A 47 28.56 3.26 -9.26
C ARG A 47 27.16 3.11 -8.68
N VAL A 48 27.02 2.37 -7.59
CA VAL A 48 25.76 2.18 -6.83
C VAL A 48 25.68 3.00 -5.55
N ALA A 49 26.69 3.84 -5.28
CA ALA A 49 26.75 4.65 -4.06
C ALA A 49 25.54 5.59 -3.89
N ALA A 50 25.02 6.12 -5.01
CA ALA A 50 23.86 7.01 -5.00
C ALA A 50 22.58 6.25 -4.59
N GLU A 51 22.34 5.08 -5.18
CA GLU A 51 21.19 4.23 -4.91
C GLU A 51 21.26 3.64 -3.49
N MET A 52 22.46 3.27 -3.02
CA MET A 52 22.68 2.87 -1.63
C MET A 52 22.40 4.02 -0.65
N GLY A 53 22.81 5.25 -1.00
CA GLY A 53 22.52 6.45 -0.21
C GLY A 53 21.02 6.74 -0.13
N ALA A 54 20.32 6.67 -1.26
CA ALA A 54 18.86 6.84 -1.34
C ALA A 54 18.12 5.79 -0.50
N LEU A 55 18.53 4.52 -0.57
CA LEU A 55 17.95 3.46 0.24
C LEU A 55 18.18 3.69 1.74
N ARG A 56 19.39 4.09 2.15
CA ARG A 56 19.70 4.43 3.55
C ARG A 56 18.87 5.60 4.05
N ALA A 57 18.71 6.65 3.24
CA ALA A 57 17.88 7.80 3.57
C ALA A 57 16.41 7.41 3.73
N CYS A 58 15.88 6.59 2.82
CA CYS A 58 14.52 6.07 2.91
C CYS A 58 14.34 5.22 4.18
N MET A 59 15.27 4.30 4.47
CA MET A 59 15.20 3.47 5.68
C MET A 59 15.33 4.30 6.97
N ALA A 60 16.14 5.36 6.98
CA ALA A 60 16.27 6.28 8.12
C ALA A 60 14.98 7.08 8.36
N SER A 61 14.32 7.55 7.30
CA SER A 61 13.02 8.21 7.41
C SER A 61 11.91 7.24 7.85
N THR A 62 12.01 5.99 7.41
CA THR A 62 11.06 4.93 7.74
C THR A 62 11.22 4.46 9.18
N SER A 63 12.45 4.31 9.69
CA SER A 63 12.70 3.94 11.08
C SER A 63 12.27 5.05 12.05
N ALA A 64 12.44 6.33 11.64
CA ALA A 64 11.89 7.47 12.37
C ALA A 64 10.35 7.48 12.39
N GLY A 65 9.70 7.01 11.31
CA GLY A 65 8.24 6.80 11.26
C GLY A 65 7.74 5.52 11.94
N ALA A 66 8.58 4.49 12.01
CA ALA A 66 8.25 3.18 12.57
C ALA A 66 8.22 3.17 14.11
N ALA A 67 8.87 4.14 14.76
CA ALA A 67 8.86 4.28 16.22
C ALA A 67 7.49 4.72 16.81
N GLY A 68 6.49 5.08 15.98
CA GLY A 68 5.19 5.51 16.50
C GLY A 68 3.99 5.36 15.56
N GLY A 69 4.19 4.95 14.29
CA GLY A 69 3.13 4.79 13.33
C GLY A 69 2.29 3.54 13.59
N LYS A 70 1.32 3.61 14.51
CA LYS A 70 0.19 2.67 14.52
C LYS A 70 -0.34 2.65 13.09
N THR A 71 -0.26 1.52 12.39
CA THR A 71 -0.92 1.33 11.10
C THR A 71 -2.37 1.78 11.28
N GLN A 72 -2.72 2.93 10.70
CA GLN A 72 -4.03 3.52 10.88
C GLN A 72 -5.02 2.52 10.28
N LYS A 73 -5.69 1.76 11.16
CA LYS A 73 -6.62 0.71 10.74
C LYS A 73 -7.66 1.38 9.83
N SER A 74 -7.75 0.93 8.59
CA SER A 74 -8.64 1.53 7.61
C SER A 74 -10.10 1.39 8.08
N SER A 75 -10.81 2.52 8.23
CA SER A 75 -12.23 2.54 8.65
C SER A 75 -13.19 2.15 7.51
N VAL A 76 -12.65 1.82 6.34
CA VAL A 76 -13.39 1.48 5.12
C VAL A 76 -14.42 0.38 5.38
N PHE A 77 -14.06 -0.67 6.13
CA PHE A 77 -15.00 -1.74 6.49
C PHE A 77 -16.15 -1.29 7.38
N TYR A 78 -15.88 -0.39 8.32
CA TYR A 78 -16.91 0.17 9.18
C TYR A 78 -17.96 0.93 8.33
N HIS A 79 -17.51 1.75 7.38
CA HIS A 79 -18.42 2.51 6.52
C HIS A 79 -19.19 1.64 5.53
N LEU A 80 -18.55 0.62 4.95
CA LEU A 80 -19.21 -0.35 4.06
C LEU A 80 -20.30 -1.14 4.81
N LYS A 81 -20.00 -1.59 6.04
CA LYS A 81 -20.98 -2.29 6.89
C LYS A 81 -22.15 -1.36 7.23
N ARG A 82 -21.89 -0.10 7.58
CA ARG A 82 -22.94 0.89 7.87
C ARG A 82 -23.88 1.13 6.68
N LEU A 83 -23.33 1.29 5.46
CA LEU A 83 -24.13 1.47 4.25
C LEU A 83 -25.02 0.26 3.94
N TYR A 84 -24.50 -0.95 4.11
CA TYR A 84 -25.25 -2.18 3.90
C TYR A 84 -26.50 -2.28 4.80
N TYR A 85 -26.38 -1.95 6.09
CA TYR A 85 -27.53 -1.99 7.00
C TYR A 85 -28.52 -0.84 6.78
N MET A 86 -28.07 0.33 6.30
CA MET A 86 -28.95 1.45 5.97
C MET A 86 -29.81 1.19 4.72
N GLN A 87 -29.35 0.34 3.79
CA GLN A 87 -30.10 -0.05 2.59
C GLN A 87 -31.13 -1.17 2.81
N ARG A 88 -31.15 -1.79 4.00
CA ARG A 88 -32.09 -2.87 4.39
C ARG A 88 -33.26 -2.39 5.25
N ARG A 89 -33.36 -1.08 5.49
CA ARG A 89 -34.57 -0.41 6.02
C ARG A 89 -35.33 0.20 4.86
#